data_AF-A0A1J3GM21-F1
#
_entry.id   AF-A0A1J3GM21-F1
#
_cell.length_a   1.000
_cell.length_b   1.000
_cell.length_c   1.000
_cell.angle_alpha   90.00
_cell.angle_beta   90.00
_cell.angle_gamma   90.00
#
_symmetry.space_group_name_H-M   'P 1'
#
loop_
_entity.id
_entity.type
_entity.pdbx_description
1 polymer ?
#
loop_
_entity_poly.entity_id
_entity_poly.type
_entity_poly.pdbx_seq_one_letter_code
_entity_poly.pdbx_strand_id
1 'polypeptide(L)'
;RIPQSLKKIHHKGYIPEIVSIGPYHHNAEHLKMIQEQKDRFLQHFLDFATDEDVTRTDLAKKIMGIEKVIRNSYSDKLVGELNEDEELN
;
A
#
# COMPACT_ATOMS: atom_id res chain seq x y z
N ARG A 1 0.45 3.88 -12.38
CA ARG A 1 0.87 2.47 -12.53
C ARG A 1 2.10 2.41 -13.41
N ILE A 2 3.09 1.57 -13.10
CA ILE A 2 4.31 1.44 -13.92
C ILE A 2 4.02 0.50 -15.10
N PRO A 3 4.33 0.91 -16.35
CA PRO A 3 4.23 0.04 -17.53
C PRO A 3 4.93 -1.31 -17.34
N GLN A 4 4.30 -2.39 -17.81
CA GLN A 4 4.85 -3.74 -17.70
C GLN A 4 6.22 -3.88 -18.37
N SER A 5 6.44 -3.17 -19.48
CA SER A 5 7.73 -3.11 -20.17
C SER A 5 8.84 -2.56 -19.25
N LEU A 6 8.56 -1.49 -18.50
CA LEU A 6 9.51 -0.89 -17.57
C LEU A 6 9.77 -1.78 -16.35
N LYS A 7 8.74 -2.46 -15.82
CA LYS A 7 8.92 -3.44 -14.74
C LYS A 7 9.83 -4.59 -15.13
N LYS A 8 9.74 -5.09 -16.38
CA LYS A 8 10.61 -6.18 -16.87
C LYS A 8 12.07 -5.74 -17.00
N ILE A 9 12.31 -4.50 -17.44
CA ILE A 9 13.67 -3.98 -17.66
C ILE A 9 14.31 -3.57 -16.32
N HIS A 10 13.54 -2.97 -15.40
CA HIS A 10 14.04 -2.41 -14.14
C HIS A 10 13.27 -2.93 -12.92
N HIS A 11 13.15 -4.26 -12.80
CA HIS A 11 12.33 -4.90 -11.77
C HIS A 11 12.68 -4.43 -10.34
N LYS A 12 13.98 -4.34 -9.99
CA LYS A 12 14.42 -3.90 -8.65
C LYS A 12 14.13 -2.44 -8.37
N GLY A 13 14.13 -1.57 -9.38
CA GLY A 13 13.91 -0.13 -9.21
C GLY A 13 12.49 0.24 -8.80
N TYR A 14 11.57 -0.72 -8.79
CA TYR A 14 10.18 -0.55 -8.40
C TYR A 14 9.78 -1.37 -7.17
N ILE A 15 10.74 -2.03 -6.53
CA ILE A 15 10.54 -2.66 -5.22
C ILE A 15 10.92 -1.61 -4.16
N PRO A 16 10.00 -1.20 -3.28
CA PRO A 16 10.32 -0.25 -2.22
C PRO A 16 11.27 -0.89 -1.21
N GLU A 17 12.28 -0.16 -0.78
CA GLU A 17 13.25 -0.61 0.24
C GLU A 17 12.80 -0.26 1.66
N ILE A 18 12.17 0.91 1.84
CA ILE A 18 11.86 1.46 3.17
C ILE A 18 10.36 1.67 3.37
N VAL A 19 9.69 2.29 2.38
CA VAL A 19 8.27 2.64 2.48
C VAL A 19 7.54 2.15 1.24
N SER A 20 6.58 1.25 1.41
CA SER A 20 5.56 1.00 0.39
C SER A 20 4.35 1.90 0.58
N ILE A 21 3.98 2.59 -0.49
CA ILE A 21 2.76 3.40 -0.60
C ILE A 21 1.70 2.59 -1.34
N GLY A 22 0.56 2.37 -0.69
CA GLY A 22 -0.53 1.56 -1.23
C GLY A 22 -0.45 0.06 -0.87
N PRO A 23 -1.32 -0.78 -1.46
CA PRO A 23 -1.46 -2.19 -1.10
C PRO A 23 -0.38 -3.10 -1.70
N TYR A 24 0.44 -2.57 -2.61
CA TYR A 24 1.55 -3.33 -3.19
C TYR A 24 2.61 -3.58 -2.10
N HIS A 25 3.16 -4.80 -2.05
CA HIS A 25 4.19 -5.19 -1.07
C HIS A 25 3.73 -5.25 0.41
N HIS A 26 2.42 -5.40 0.69
CA HIS A 26 1.90 -5.49 2.06
C HIS A 26 2.51 -6.65 2.88
N ASN A 27 2.92 -7.74 2.22
CA ASN A 27 3.46 -8.94 2.86
C ASN A 27 4.99 -9.06 2.77
N ALA A 28 5.70 -8.03 2.28
CA ALA A 28 7.14 -8.10 2.16
C ALA A 28 7.81 -7.93 3.54
N GLU A 29 8.62 -8.89 3.94
CA GLU A 29 9.22 -8.94 5.28
C GLU A 29 10.07 -7.70 5.59
N HIS A 30 10.86 -7.24 4.61
CA HIS A 30 11.70 -6.04 4.74
C HIS A 30 10.90 -4.74 4.92
N LEU A 31 9.58 -4.78 4.72
CA LEU A 31 8.67 -3.65 4.90
C LEU A 31 7.75 -3.80 6.12
N LYS A 32 7.98 -4.80 6.98
CA LYS A 32 7.17 -5.02 8.17
C LYS A 32 7.24 -3.84 9.13
N MET A 33 8.43 -3.29 9.33
CA MET A 33 8.66 -2.14 10.22
C MET A 33 7.78 -0.93 9.84
N ILE A 34 7.59 -0.66 8.54
CA ILE A 34 6.76 0.47 8.12
C ILE A 34 5.27 0.22 8.35
N GLN A 35 4.80 -1.03 8.42
CA GLN A 35 3.40 -1.31 8.72
C GLN A 35 3.02 -0.82 10.13
N GLU A 36 3.90 -1.03 11.12
CA GLU A 36 3.71 -0.52 12.48
C GLU A 36 3.64 1.01 12.52
N GLN A 37 4.46 1.69 11.70
CA GLN A 37 4.43 3.15 11.61
C GLN A 37 3.18 3.67 10.90
N LYS A 38 2.60 2.91 9.96
CA LYS A 38 1.32 3.27 9.31
C LYS A 38 0.19 3.32 10.33
N ASP A 39 0.14 2.34 11.25
CA ASP A 39 -0.87 2.32 12.30
C ASP A 39 -0.71 3.49 13.28
N ARG A 40 0.54 3.79 13.68
CA ARG A 40 0.84 4.96 14.51
C ARG A 40 0.44 6.26 13.82
N PHE A 41 0.76 6.41 12.53
CA PHE A 41 0.38 7.58 11.75
C PHE A 41 -1.14 7.71 11.62
N LEU A 42 -1.84 6.59 11.40
CA LEU A 42 -3.30 6.57 11.35
C LEU A 42 -3.89 7.06 12.68
N GLN A 43 -3.39 6.57 13.80
CA GLN A 43 -3.85 7.00 15.12
C GLN A 43 -3.62 8.51 15.33
N HIS A 44 -2.42 9.01 15.01
CA HIS A 44 -2.13 10.45 15.08
C HIS A 44 -3.03 11.29 14.16
N PHE A 45 -3.29 10.81 12.94
CA PHE A 45 -4.21 11.46 12.02
C PHE A 45 -5.63 11.51 12.59
N LEU A 46 -6.12 10.41 13.16
CA LEU A 46 -7.47 10.37 13.76
C LEU A 46 -7.58 11.29 14.96
N ASP A 47 -6.56 11.36 15.81
CA ASP A 47 -6.55 12.26 16.96
C ASP A 47 -6.52 13.74 16.54
N PHE A 48 -5.94 14.05 15.39
CA PHE A 48 -5.95 15.39 14.81
C PHE A 48 -7.23 15.72 14.05
N ALA A 49 -7.77 14.77 13.30
CA ALA A 49 -8.85 14.98 12.33
C ALA A 49 -10.25 14.74 12.89
N THR A 50 -10.37 14.36 14.18
CA THR A 50 -11.66 14.12 14.82
C THR A 50 -11.86 15.00 16.04
N ASP A 51 -13.08 15.49 16.20
CA ASP A 51 -13.54 16.35 17.28
C ASP A 51 -15.07 16.19 17.44
N GLU A 52 -15.74 17.18 18.04
CA GLU A 52 -17.20 17.18 18.22
C GLU A 52 -17.98 17.27 16.89
N ASP A 53 -17.40 17.89 15.86
CA ASP A 53 -18.03 18.12 14.56
C ASP A 53 -17.73 16.98 13.57
N VAL A 54 -16.55 16.34 13.68
CA VAL A 54 -16.11 15.27 12.79
C VAL A 54 -15.76 14.02 13.58
N THR A 55 -16.58 12.98 13.44
CA THR A 55 -16.32 11.71 14.13
C THR A 55 -15.51 10.73 13.27
N ARG A 56 -14.87 9.76 13.93
CA ARG A 56 -14.25 8.59 13.25
C ARG A 56 -15.22 7.88 12.31
N THR A 57 -16.50 7.82 12.68
CA THR A 57 -17.56 7.22 11.87
C THR A 57 -17.82 8.00 10.59
N ASP A 58 -17.75 9.33 10.63
CA ASP A 58 -17.96 10.18 9.45
C ASP A 58 -16.82 10.01 8.45
N LEU A 59 -15.58 9.98 8.95
CA LEU A 59 -14.40 9.66 8.14
C LEU A 59 -14.52 8.25 7.52
N ALA A 60 -14.90 7.25 8.32
CA ALA A 60 -15.11 5.88 7.83
C ALA A 60 -16.19 5.81 6.74
N LYS A 61 -17.34 6.48 6.94
CA LYS A 61 -18.41 6.58 5.92
C LYS A 61 -17.91 7.21 4.63
N LYS A 62 -17.12 8.29 4.75
CA LYS A 62 -16.55 8.97 3.58
C LYS A 62 -15.62 8.04 2.80
N ILE A 63 -14.73 7.33 3.48
CA ILE A 63 -13.82 6.36 2.87
C ILE A 63 -14.60 5.20 2.25
N MET A 64 -15.58 4.62 2.95
CA MET A 64 -16.42 3.56 2.41
C MET A 64 -17.12 3.97 1.10
N GLY A 65 -17.57 5.22 1.00
CA GLY A 65 -18.19 5.74 -0.23
C GLY A 65 -17.27 5.79 -1.45
N ILE A 66 -15.95 5.84 -1.25
CA ILE A 66 -14.94 5.88 -2.33
C ILE A 66 -14.07 4.63 -2.39
N GLU A 67 -14.25 3.69 -1.47
CA GLU A 67 -13.40 2.52 -1.26
C GLU A 67 -13.22 1.72 -2.56
N LYS A 68 -14.31 1.49 -3.30
CA LYS A 68 -14.27 0.74 -4.55
C LYS A 68 -13.43 1.43 -5.62
N VAL A 69 -13.49 2.77 -5.69
CA VAL A 69 -12.71 3.57 -6.63
C VAL A 69 -11.21 3.49 -6.28
N ILE A 70 -10.89 3.60 -4.99
CA ILE A 70 -9.52 3.44 -4.50
C ILE A 70 -9.03 2.03 -4.84
N ARG A 71 -9.80 0.99 -4.52
CA ARG A 71 -9.42 -0.41 -4.76
C ARG A 71 -9.23 -0.72 -6.24
N ASN A 72 -10.10 -0.19 -7.10
CA ASN A 72 -9.99 -0.35 -8.56
C ASN A 72 -8.74 0.33 -9.13
N SER A 73 -8.21 1.35 -8.46
CA SER A 73 -6.92 1.95 -8.84
C SER A 73 -5.75 0.98 -8.63
N TYR A 74 -5.98 -0.13 -7.91
CA TYR A 74 -5.01 -1.18 -7.62
C TYR A 74 -5.44 -2.58 -8.10
N SER A 75 -6.62 -2.76 -8.72
CA SER A 75 -7.26 -4.08 -9.01
C SER A 75 -6.59 -4.91 -10.10
N ASP A 76 -5.50 -4.40 -10.64
CA ASP A 76 -4.72 -5.04 -11.65
C ASP A 76 -3.90 -6.21 -11.08
N LYS A 77 -4.03 -7.40 -11.69
CA LYS A 77 -3.20 -8.57 -11.33
C LYS A 77 -1.72 -8.18 -11.41
N LEU A 78 -1.03 -8.32 -10.28
CA LEU A 78 0.42 -8.27 -10.24
C LEU A 78 0.92 -9.47 -11.05
N VAL A 79 1.51 -9.20 -12.22
CA VAL A 79 2.26 -10.22 -12.95
C VAL A 79 3.63 -10.27 -12.28
N GLY A 80 3.90 -11.35 -11.54
CA GLY A 80 5.17 -11.57 -10.88
C GLY A 80 5.09 -11.68 -9.37
N GLU A 81 4.25 -12.57 -8.83
CA GLU A 81 4.67 -13.29 -7.62
C GLU A 81 6.01 -13.94 -7.98
N LEU A 82 7.08 -13.38 -7.45
CA LEU A 82 8.42 -13.95 -7.60
C LEU A 82 8.39 -15.26 -6.82
N ASN A 83 8.43 -16.38 -7.53
CA ASN A 83 8.93 -17.61 -6.92
C ASN A 83 10.37 -17.30 -6.52
N GLU A 84 10.71 -17.44 -5.24
CA GLU A 84 12.04 -17.21 -4.68
C GLU A 84 13.08 -18.28 -5.12
N ASP A 85 12.83 -19.02 -6.21
CA ASP A 85 13.57 -20.24 -6.56
C ASP A 85 14.32 -20.17 -7.93
N GLU A 86 14.72 -18.99 -8.39
CA GLU A 86 15.69 -18.90 -9.50
C GLU A 86 16.89 -18.00 -9.14
N GLU A 87 17.63 -18.39 -8.10
CA GLU A 87 19.07 -18.11 -8.02
C GLU A 87 19.87 -19.39 -8.34
N LEU A 88 20.89 -19.21 -9.20
CA LEU A 88 22.03 -20.09 -9.52
C LEU A 88 21.86 -21.06 -10.72
N ASN A 89 22.16 -20.53 -11.91
CA ASN A 89 23.17 -21.14 -12.79
C ASN A 89 24.42 -20.26 -12.78
#